data_AF-A0A9E5Y0K1-F1
#
_entry.id   AF-A0A9E5Y0K1-F1
#
_cell.length_a   1.000
_cell.length_b   1.000
_cell.length_c   1.000
_cell.angle_alpha   90.00
_cell.angle_beta   90.00
_cell.angle_gamma   90.00
#
_symmetry.space_group_name_H-M   'P 1'
#
loop_
_entity.id
_entity.type
_entity.pdbx_description
1 polymer ?
#
loop_
_entity_poly.entity_id
_entity_poly.type
_entity_poly.pdbx_seq_one_letter_code
_entity_poly.pdbx_strand_id
1 'polypeptide(L)'
;SYDPFANACLEAMACGVPVVTTAQNGAAELVERICGDFVIPAPRDAYLSEALNHFLDLDESERRALGEASRDLAQEFHWSNHIKGLNRLFSQLVCH
;
A
#
# COMPACT_ATOMS: atom_id res chain seq x y z
N SER A 1 -0.75 16.44 4.86
CA SER A 1 0.36 16.30 3.90
C SER A 1 -0.01 15.23 2.90
N TYR A 2 0.09 15.51 1.60
CA TYR A 2 -0.10 14.50 0.55
C TYR A 2 1.16 13.65 0.50
N ASP A 3 1.07 12.39 0.92
CA ASP A 3 2.18 11.45 0.86
C ASP A 3 2.09 10.67 -0.47
N PRO A 4 2.98 10.92 -1.44
CA PRO A 4 3.02 10.15 -2.69
C PRO A 4 3.20 8.65 -2.44
N PHE A 5 3.80 8.25 -1.31
CA PHE A 5 3.91 6.84 -0.95
C PHE A 5 2.55 6.22 -0.65
N ALA A 6 1.57 6.95 -0.11
CA ALA A 6 0.25 6.37 0.14
C ALA A 6 -0.47 5.96 -1.16
N ASN A 7 -0.30 6.72 -2.25
CA ASN A 7 -0.86 6.34 -3.55
C ASN A 7 -0.08 5.20 -4.20
N ALA A 8 1.25 5.22 -4.13
CA ALA A 8 2.06 4.12 -4.64
C ALA A 8 1.78 2.80 -3.89
N CYS A 9 1.56 2.86 -2.57
CA CYS A 9 1.12 1.73 -1.77
C CYS A 9 -0.26 1.22 -2.22
N LEU A 10 -1.22 2.13 -2.44
CA LEU A 10 -2.54 1.77 -2.95
C LEU A 10 -2.48 1.13 -4.34
N GLU A 11 -1.65 1.63 -5.25
CA GLU A 11 -1.43 1.05 -6.58
C GLU A 11 -0.85 -0.37 -6.49
N ALA A 12 0.18 -0.57 -5.66
CA ALA A 12 0.76 -1.88 -5.41
C ALA A 12 -0.28 -2.86 -4.82
N MET A 13 -1.03 -2.42 -3.81
CA MET A 13 -2.11 -3.20 -3.20
C MET A 13 -3.20 -3.56 -4.23
N ALA A 14 -3.61 -2.63 -5.10
CA ALA A 14 -4.57 -2.89 -6.18
C ALA A 14 -4.04 -3.91 -7.23
N CYS A 15 -2.73 -3.97 -7.43
CA CYS A 15 -2.09 -5.04 -8.20
C CYS A 15 -2.06 -6.39 -7.47
N GLY A 16 -2.49 -6.43 -6.19
CA GLY A 16 -2.44 -7.60 -5.32
C GLY A 16 -1.06 -7.86 -4.76
N VAL A 17 -0.25 -6.81 -4.63
CA VAL A 17 1.08 -6.86 -4.05
C VAL A 17 1.00 -6.38 -2.59
N PRO A 18 1.32 -7.24 -1.61
CA PRO A 18 1.42 -6.83 -0.21
C PRO A 18 2.50 -5.77 -0.01
N VAL A 19 2.26 -4.81 0.88
CA VAL A 19 3.14 -3.66 1.10
C VAL A 19 3.68 -3.68 2.53
N VAL A 20 4.99 -3.48 2.68
CA VAL A 20 5.63 -3.15 3.97
C VAL A 20 5.82 -1.64 4.04
N THR A 21 5.42 -1.03 5.15
CA THR A 21 5.48 0.43 5.34
C THR A 21 5.77 0.80 6.79
N THR A 22 6.02 2.07 7.07
CA THR A 22 6.16 2.58 8.44
C THR A 22 4.86 3.18 8.95
N ALA A 23 4.67 3.24 10.27
CA ALA A 23 3.52 3.91 10.90
C ALA A 23 3.35 5.40 10.54
N GLN A 24 4.38 6.04 9.99
CA GLN A 24 4.36 7.45 9.56
C GLN A 24 3.78 7.65 8.15
N ASN A 25 3.55 6.57 7.39
CA ASN A 25 2.98 6.61 6.04
C ASN A 25 1.44 6.65 6.11
N GLY A 26 0.81 7.42 5.23
CA GLY A 26 -0.65 7.50 5.14
C GLY A 26 -1.38 6.20 4.78
N ALA A 27 -0.66 5.17 4.31
CA ALA A 27 -1.18 3.83 4.04
C ALA A 27 -1.02 2.85 5.22
N ALA A 28 -0.41 3.27 6.35
CA ALA A 28 -0.13 2.38 7.48
C ALA A 28 -1.40 1.71 8.04
N GLU A 29 -2.49 2.45 8.20
CA GLU A 29 -3.78 1.91 8.67
C GLU A 29 -4.36 0.86 7.72
N LEU A 30 -4.08 0.98 6.41
CA LEU A 30 -4.53 0.01 5.41
C LEU A 30 -3.68 -1.25 5.46
N VAL A 31 -2.36 -1.09 5.57
CA VAL A 31 -1.45 -2.23 5.69
C VAL A 31 -1.72 -3.00 6.98
N GLU A 32 -1.95 -2.32 8.10
CA GLU A 32 -2.26 -2.95 9.40
C GLU A 32 -3.51 -3.84 9.34
N ARG A 33 -4.54 -3.44 8.59
CA ARG A 33 -5.75 -4.24 8.36
C ARG A 33 -5.48 -5.56 7.63
N ILE A 34 -4.42 -5.61 6.82
CA ILE A 34 -4.05 -6.79 6.03
C ILE A 34 -3.05 -7.65 6.80
N CYS A 35 -1.98 -7.03 7.30
CA CYS A 35 -0.94 -7.66 8.10
C CYS A 35 -0.25 -6.60 8.98
N GLY A 36 -0.47 -6.67 10.29
CA GLY A 36 0.14 -5.75 11.26
C GLY A 36 1.66 -5.77 11.26
N ASP A 37 2.28 -6.94 11.03
CA ASP A 37 3.74 -7.11 11.01
C ASP A 37 4.41 -6.40 9.83
N PHE A 38 3.62 -5.94 8.85
CA PHE A 38 4.13 -5.18 7.71
C PHE A 38 4.13 -3.66 7.97
N VAL A 39 3.68 -3.23 9.16
CA VAL A 39 3.84 -1.86 9.65
C VAL A 39 5.06 -1.81 10.59
N ILE A 40 6.22 -1.49 10.02
CA ILE A 40 7.48 -1.47 10.75
C ILE A 40 7.67 -0.15 11.53
N PRO A 41 8.34 -0.17 12.70
CA PRO A 41 8.50 1.03 13.53
C PRO A 41 9.45 2.06 12.93
N ALA A 42 10.41 1.64 12.09
CA ALA A 42 11.35 2.51 11.41
C ALA A 42 11.90 1.84 10.15
N PRO A 43 12.34 2.60 9.12
CA PRO A 43 12.93 2.05 7.90
C PRO A 43 14.38 1.62 8.14
N ARG A 44 14.58 0.59 8.97
CA ARG A 44 15.90 0.01 9.27
C ARG A 44 15.97 -1.41 8.72
N ASP A 45 17.17 -1.80 8.29
CA ASP A 45 17.43 -3.10 7.66
C ASP A 45 16.92 -4.30 8.48
N ALA A 46 17.05 -4.25 9.81
CA ALA A 46 16.58 -5.32 10.69
C ALA A 46 15.06 -5.54 10.58
N TYR A 47 14.26 -4.47 10.66
CA TYR A 47 12.81 -4.56 10.59
C TYR A 47 12.32 -4.95 9.20
N LEU A 48 12.96 -4.40 8.15
CA LEU A 48 12.63 -4.78 6.78
C LEU A 48 12.95 -6.25 6.52
N SER A 49 14.09 -6.74 7.01
CA SER A 49 14.47 -8.15 6.86
C SER A 49 13.50 -9.08 7.59
N GLU A 50 13.06 -8.70 8.78
CA GLU A 50 12.07 -9.45 9.56
C GLU A 50 10.73 -9.55 8.82
N ALA A 51 10.19 -8.43 8.33
CA ALA A 51 8.94 -8.42 7.55
C ALA A 51 9.06 -9.23 6.25
N LEU A 52 10.20 -9.15 5.55
CA LEU A 52 10.44 -9.92 4.33
C LEU A 52 10.58 -11.42 4.62
N ASN A 53 11.28 -11.80 5.69
CA ASN A 53 11.39 -13.20 6.10
C ASN A 53 10.02 -13.77 6.48
N HIS A 54 9.21 -13.01 7.22
CA HIS A 54 7.83 -13.40 7.51
C HIS A 54 7.06 -13.69 6.21
N PHE A 55 7.13 -12.80 5.21
CA PHE A 55 6.48 -13.06 3.92
C PHE A 55 7.02 -14.31 3.20
N LEU A 56 8.32 -14.57 3.28
CA LEU A 56 8.95 -15.72 2.64
C LEU A 56 8.60 -17.05 3.33
N ASP A 57 8.35 -17.02 4.64
CA ASP A 57 7.96 -18.18 5.45
C ASP A 57 6.50 -18.58 5.24
N LEU A 58 5.66 -17.69 4.71
CA LEU A 58 4.28 -18.00 4.32
C LEU A 58 4.23 -19.03 3.17
N ASP A 59 3.25 -19.92 3.25
CA ASP A 59 2.98 -20.86 2.17
C ASP A 59 2.38 -20.15 0.93
N GLU A 60 2.25 -20.87 -0.18
CA GLU A 60 1.70 -20.30 -1.43
C GLU A 60 0.24 -19.83 -1.27
N SER A 61 -0.55 -20.54 -0.46
CA SER A 61 -1.95 -20.22 -0.24
C SER A 61 -2.11 -18.97 0.62
N GLU A 62 -1.29 -18.81 1.64
CA GLU A 62 -1.22 -17.65 2.52
C GLU A 62 -0.75 -16.41 1.75
N ARG A 63 0.30 -16.54 0.94
CA ARG A 63 0.78 -15.44 0.08
C ARG A 63 -0.28 -14.97 -0.92
N ARG A 64 -1.02 -15.93 -1.51
CA ARG A 64 -2.12 -15.60 -2.41
C ARG A 64 -3.27 -14.89 -1.68
N ALA A 65 -3.67 -15.40 -0.52
CA ALA A 65 -4.72 -14.79 0.31
C ALA A 65 -4.32 -13.36 0.73
N LEU A 66 -3.06 -13.14 1.06
CA LEU A 66 -2.53 -11.82 1.41
C LEU A 66 -2.60 -10.84 0.23
N GLY A 67 -2.25 -11.30 -0.97
CA GLY A 67 -2.36 -10.52 -2.20
C GLY A 67 -3.82 -10.22 -2.58
N GLU A 68 -4.73 -11.18 -2.42
CA GLU A 68 -6.17 -11.00 -2.62
C GLU A 68 -6.75 -9.98 -1.64
N ALA A 69 -6.44 -10.12 -0.35
CA ALA A 69 -6.88 -9.17 0.67
C ALA A 69 -6.35 -7.75 0.41
N SER A 70 -5.09 -7.63 -0.03
CA SER A 70 -4.52 -6.33 -0.44
C SER A 70 -5.31 -5.68 -1.58
N ARG A 71 -5.68 -6.48 -2.59
CA ARG A 71 -6.44 -6.04 -3.76
C ARG A 71 -7.86 -5.61 -3.39
N ASP A 72 -8.55 -6.45 -2.64
CA ASP A 72 -9.93 -6.20 -2.22
C ASP A 72 -10.01 -4.93 -1.37
N LEU A 73 -9.07 -4.76 -0.44
CA LEU A 73 -8.95 -3.55 0.35
C LEU A 73 -8.70 -2.32 -0.52
N ALA A 74 -7.74 -2.36 -1.45
CA ALA A 74 -7.45 -1.22 -2.31
C ALA A 74 -8.66 -0.79 -3.16
N GLN A 75 -9.52 -1.73 -3.56
CA GLN A 75 -10.76 -1.43 -4.29
C GLN A 75 -11.78 -0.63 -3.46
N GLU A 76 -11.87 -0.87 -2.15
CA GLU A 76 -12.70 -0.06 -1.23
C GLU A 76 -12.27 1.43 -1.28
N PHE A 77 -10.97 1.68 -1.40
CA PHE A 77 -10.39 3.04 -1.42
C PHE A 77 -10.33 3.64 -2.82
N HIS A 78 -10.40 2.83 -3.88
CA HIS A 78 -10.49 3.30 -5.26
C HIS A 78 -11.79 4.09 -5.51
N TRP A 79 -12.91 3.69 -4.89
CA TRP A 79 -14.18 4.46 -4.95
C TRP A 79 -14.04 5.86 -4.34
N SER A 80 -13.23 6.00 -3.29
CA SER A 80 -12.89 7.27 -2.65
C SER A 80 -11.97 8.17 -3.51
N ASN A 81 -11.27 7.59 -4.51
CA ASN A 81 -10.17 8.22 -5.24
C ASN A 81 -10.45 8.57 -6.72
N HIS A 82 -11.65 8.31 -7.24
CA HIS A 82 -12.04 8.68 -8.62
C HIS A 82 -11.98 10.20 -8.95
N ILE A 83 -11.58 11.09 -8.04
CA ILE A 83 -11.56 12.56 -8.28
C ILE A 83 -10.16 13.19 -8.41
N LYS A 84 -9.04 12.50 -8.08
CA LYS A 84 -7.74 13.21 -7.96
C LYS A 84 -6.71 12.96 -9.07
N GLY A 85 -6.77 11.85 -9.79
CA GLY A 85 -5.90 11.61 -10.95
C GLY A 85 -6.32 12.38 -12.21
N LEU A 86 -7.63 12.58 -12.42
CA LEU A 86 -8.17 13.24 -13.61
C LEU A 86 -7.88 14.77 -13.62
N ASN A 87 -7.96 15.44 -12.46
CA ASN A 87 -7.80 16.90 -12.37
C ASN A 87 -6.35 17.38 -12.53
N ARG A 88 -5.34 16.58 -12.17
CA ARG A 88 -3.94 17.03 -12.24
C ARG A 88 -3.42 17.13 -13.68
N LEU A 89 -3.91 16.29 -14.58
CA LEU A 89 -3.61 16.36 -16.02
C LEU A 89 -4.39 17.50 -16.73
N PHE A 90 -5.63 17.80 -16.33
CA PHE A 90 -6.40 18.90 -16.92
C PHE A 90 -5.94 20.30 -16.45
N SER A 91 -5.51 20.47 -15.19
CA SER A 91 -5.05 21.79 -14.72
C SER A 91 -3.66 22.19 -15.22
N GLN A 92 -2.85 21.24 -15.71
CA GLN A 92 -1.53 21.54 -16.29
C GLN A 92 -1.57 21.89 -17.79
N LEU A 93 -2.71 21.72 -18.46
CA LEU A 93 -2.90 22.12 -19.86
C LEU A 93 -3.79 23.37 -20.03
N VAL A 94 -4.46 23.83 -18.98
CA VAL A 94 -5.39 24.98 -19.03
C VAL A 94 -4.80 26.28 -18.48
N CYS A 95 -3.61 26.24 -17.86
CA CYS A 95 -2.84 27.46 -17.57
C CYS A 95 -1.47 27.40 -18.23
N HIS A 96 -1.50 27.45 -19.57
CA HIS A 96 -0.59 28.32 -20.30
C HIS A 96 -0.94 29.78 -20.00
#